data_AF-A0A367ZUN8-F1
#
_entry.id   AF-A0A367ZUN8-F1
#
_cell.length_a   1.000
_cell.length_b   1.000
_cell.length_c   1.000
_cell.angle_alpha   90.00
_cell.angle_beta   90.00
_cell.angle_gamma   90.00
#
_symmetry.space_group_name_H-M   'P 1'
#
loop_
_entity.id
_entity.type
_entity.pdbx_description
1 polymer ?
#
loop_
_entity_poly.entity_id
_entity_poly.type
_entity_poly.pdbx_seq_one_letter_code
_entity_poly.pdbx_strand_id
1 'polypeptide(L)'
;MVSSGRRSLLALAAVLLCLMAGCSGCGEEPAPPPTEVISPLPSNQPIVVEASDTLSIFDQYKFQEVHRDFQKSYLDLVEDITNQSSPKVDTQERRTTISRYARSRRNYVEVLKKINDHEKNARLKCFAAMKSLVRGILFYDQKTQKKTARYDPERLVKEGIFTIPPSCPSGGTYSIIIRDGRRFFHCNIHGTLKQ
;
A
#
# COMPACT_ATOMS: atom_id res chain seq x y z
N MET A 1 34.97 28.14 40.41
CA MET A 1 34.89 29.50 39.81
C MET A 1 33.82 29.42 38.72
N VAL A 2 32.55 29.67 39.06
CA VAL A 2 31.83 30.97 39.14
C VAL A 2 31.30 31.42 37.77
N SER A 3 29.95 31.48 37.68
CA SER A 3 29.12 32.43 36.90
C SER A 3 29.12 32.25 35.37
N SER A 4 28.09 32.51 34.56
CA SER A 4 26.73 33.06 34.60
C SER A 4 26.16 32.75 33.19
N GLY A 5 24.86 32.78 32.87
CA GLY A 5 23.75 33.40 33.55
C GLY A 5 22.43 33.07 32.85
N ARG A 6 21.37 33.26 33.63
CA ARG A 6 19.96 33.25 33.26
C ARG A 6 19.54 34.61 32.66
N ARG A 7 18.29 34.63 32.14
CA ARG A 7 17.37 35.74 31.79
C ARG A 7 17.18 35.82 30.26
N SER A 8 15.99 35.95 29.68
CA SER A 8 14.80 36.75 30.00
C SER A 8 13.54 36.12 29.36
N LEU A 9 12.40 36.01 30.06
CA LEU A 9 11.23 36.95 30.06
C LEU A 9 10.55 37.05 28.67
N LEU A 10 9.37 36.44 28.47
CA LEU A 10 8.01 36.97 28.74
C LEU A 10 7.69 38.30 28.02
N ALA A 11 6.82 38.19 27.02
CA ALA A 11 5.92 39.24 26.50
C ALA A 11 4.64 38.48 26.03
N LEU A 12 3.43 38.58 26.59
CA LEU A 12 2.52 39.74 26.81
C LEU A 12 2.45 40.62 25.57
N ALA A 13 1.31 41.00 24.99
CA ALA A 13 -0.12 40.86 25.25
C ALA A 13 -0.84 41.29 23.94
N ALA A 14 -2.03 40.77 23.61
CA ALA A 14 -3.32 41.51 23.57
C ALA A 14 -3.49 42.58 22.45
N VAL A 15 -4.76 42.95 22.19
CA VAL A 15 -5.29 43.98 21.24
C VAL A 15 -5.89 43.34 19.97
N LEU A 16 -7.17 43.50 19.61
CA LEU A 16 -8.34 44.15 20.20
C LEU A 16 -9.57 43.66 19.41
N LEU A 17 -10.67 43.33 20.10
CA LEU A 17 -12.01 43.39 19.52
C LEU A 17 -12.40 44.86 19.31
N CYS A 18 -12.97 45.20 18.15
CA CYS A 18 -13.81 46.38 18.01
C CYS A 18 -15.07 46.03 17.21
N LEU A 19 -16.18 46.45 17.78
CA LEU A 19 -17.57 46.18 17.46
C LEU A 19 -18.19 47.46 16.87
N MET A 20 -19.10 47.28 15.91
CA MET A 20 -20.24 48.14 15.54
C MET A 20 -20.04 49.45 14.74
N ALA A 21 -20.62 49.46 13.53
CA ALA A 21 -21.52 50.46 12.91
C ALA A 21 -21.54 50.15 11.40
N GLY A 22 -22.64 49.86 10.70
CA GLY A 22 -23.93 50.53 10.70
C GLY A 22 -24.02 51.44 9.46
N CYS A 23 -24.41 50.91 8.30
CA CYS A 23 -24.84 51.68 7.13
C CYS A 23 -25.92 50.92 6.32
N SER A 24 -27.09 51.54 6.24
CA SER A 24 -28.17 51.24 5.30
C SER A 24 -27.74 51.51 3.86
N GLY A 25 -28.17 50.68 2.92
CA GLY A 25 -28.01 50.95 1.49
C GLY A 25 -28.74 49.92 0.63
N CYS A 26 -29.79 50.37 -0.03
CA CYS A 26 -30.60 49.62 -0.99
C CYS A 26 -29.76 49.08 -2.15
N GLY A 27 -30.05 47.86 -2.60
CA GLY A 27 -29.55 47.30 -3.85
C GLY A 27 -30.36 46.05 -4.21
N GLU A 28 -30.97 46.07 -5.38
CA GLU A 28 -31.71 44.96 -6.02
C GLU A 28 -30.96 43.63 -5.95
N GLU A 29 -31.64 42.56 -5.54
CA GLU A 29 -31.15 41.18 -5.68
C GLU A 29 -31.91 40.48 -6.82
N PRO A 30 -31.19 39.92 -7.82
CA PRO A 30 -31.76 39.33 -9.02
C PRO A 30 -32.32 37.92 -8.78
N ALA A 31 -33.13 37.49 -9.75
CA ALA A 31 -33.90 36.25 -9.84
C ALA A 31 -33.24 34.97 -9.27
N PRO A 32 -34.06 34.00 -8.78
CA PRO A 32 -33.55 32.74 -8.26
C PRO A 32 -32.83 31.93 -9.35
N PRO A 33 -31.75 31.20 -9.02
CA PRO A 33 -31.02 30.37 -9.98
C PRO A 33 -31.90 29.21 -10.47
N PRO A 34 -31.64 28.70 -11.70
CA PRO A 34 -32.38 27.58 -12.25
C PRO A 34 -32.12 26.32 -11.44
N THR A 35 -33.20 25.57 -11.19
CA THR A 35 -33.18 24.24 -10.59
C THR A 35 -32.27 23.31 -11.40
N GLU A 36 -31.05 23.08 -10.91
CA GLU A 36 -30.19 22.04 -11.44
C GLU A 36 -30.82 20.68 -11.14
N VAL A 37 -31.18 19.99 -12.22
CA VAL A 37 -31.58 18.60 -12.23
C VAL A 37 -30.45 17.78 -11.61
N ILE A 38 -30.70 17.23 -10.42
CA ILE A 38 -29.86 16.19 -9.81
C ILE A 38 -29.87 15.01 -10.77
N SER A 39 -28.85 14.95 -11.62
CA SER A 39 -28.55 13.76 -12.41
C SER A 39 -28.27 12.61 -11.44
N PRO A 40 -28.83 11.41 -11.66
CA PRO A 40 -28.67 10.30 -10.74
C PRO A 40 -27.19 9.90 -10.63
N LEU A 41 -26.77 9.67 -9.39
CA LEU A 41 -25.50 9.08 -8.99
C LEU A 41 -25.05 7.99 -9.99
N PRO A 42 -23.81 8.00 -10.52
CA PRO A 42 -23.31 6.87 -11.26
C PRO A 42 -23.23 5.67 -10.31
N SER A 43 -24.09 4.70 -10.63
CA SER A 43 -24.03 3.27 -10.35
C SER A 43 -22.85 2.82 -9.48
N ASN A 44 -23.18 2.34 -8.28
CA ASN A 44 -22.36 1.41 -7.50
C ASN A 44 -22.16 0.12 -8.34
N GLN A 45 -21.31 0.19 -9.36
CA GLN A 45 -20.77 -1.03 -9.94
C GLN A 45 -19.79 -1.59 -8.92
N PRO A 46 -20.01 -2.82 -8.42
CA PRO A 46 -19.00 -3.49 -7.63
C PRO A 46 -17.72 -3.50 -8.46
N ILE A 47 -16.61 -3.10 -7.83
CA ILE A 47 -15.29 -3.38 -8.37
C ILE A 47 -15.23 -4.91 -8.46
N VAL A 48 -15.48 -5.44 -9.66
CA VAL A 48 -15.22 -6.83 -9.99
C VAL A 48 -13.71 -6.94 -9.91
N VAL A 49 -13.23 -7.32 -8.72
CA VAL A 49 -11.88 -7.83 -8.57
C VAL A 49 -11.92 -9.14 -9.36
N GLU A 50 -11.49 -9.09 -10.61
CA GLU A 50 -11.26 -10.28 -11.42
C GLU A 50 -10.54 -11.29 -10.54
N ALA A 51 -11.19 -12.45 -10.37
CA ALA A 51 -10.65 -13.57 -9.62
C ALA A 51 -9.34 -13.96 -10.31
N SER A 52 -8.23 -13.47 -9.77
CA SER A 52 -6.92 -13.63 -10.38
C SER A 52 -6.56 -15.11 -10.40
N ASP A 53 -6.09 -15.55 -11.55
CA ASP A 53 -5.30 -16.75 -11.79
C ASP A 53 -4.80 -17.41 -10.49
N THR A 54 -5.27 -18.63 -10.23
CA THR A 54 -4.84 -19.46 -9.10
C THR A 54 -3.39 -19.94 -9.22
N LEU A 55 -2.66 -19.47 -10.24
CA LEU A 55 -1.25 -19.77 -10.45
C LEU A 55 -0.41 -18.95 -9.46
N SER A 56 0.58 -19.61 -8.85
CA SER A 56 1.56 -18.93 -8.00
C SER A 56 2.20 -17.76 -8.75
N ILE A 57 2.44 -16.64 -8.08
CA ILE A 57 3.14 -15.46 -8.66
C ILE A 57 4.47 -15.89 -9.28
N PHE A 58 5.13 -16.89 -8.70
CA PHE A 58 6.36 -17.47 -9.23
C PHE A 58 6.14 -18.23 -10.54
N ASP A 59 5.02 -18.93 -10.70
CA ASP A 59 4.68 -19.66 -11.92
C ASP A 59 4.28 -18.68 -13.03
N GLN A 60 3.52 -17.63 -12.68
CA GLN A 60 3.10 -16.58 -13.61
C GLN A 60 4.30 -15.93 -14.31
N TYR A 61 5.39 -15.68 -13.56
CA TYR A 61 6.62 -15.10 -14.12
C TYR A 61 7.67 -16.14 -14.52
N LYS A 62 7.31 -17.43 -14.57
CA LYS A 62 8.22 -18.54 -14.90
C LYS A 62 9.53 -18.50 -14.11
N PHE A 63 9.45 -18.12 -12.84
CA PHE A 63 10.61 -17.84 -11.99
C PHE A 63 11.58 -19.02 -11.96
N GLN A 64 11.07 -20.25 -11.82
CA GLN A 64 11.90 -21.45 -11.78
C GLN A 64 12.68 -21.66 -13.09
N GLU A 65 12.03 -21.45 -14.24
CA GLU A 65 12.68 -21.60 -15.55
C GLU A 65 13.80 -20.56 -15.73
N VAL A 66 13.50 -19.29 -15.42
CA VAL A 66 14.45 -18.18 -15.55
C VAL A 66 15.61 -18.30 -14.56
N HIS A 67 15.32 -18.75 -13.33
CA HIS A 67 16.34 -19.00 -12.31
C HIS A 67 17.28 -20.13 -12.74
N ARG A 68 16.73 -21.23 -13.28
CA ARG A 68 17.51 -22.35 -13.79
C ARG A 68 18.38 -21.94 -14.99
N ASP A 69 17.86 -21.15 -15.91
CA ASP A 69 18.64 -20.64 -17.05
C ASP A 69 19.78 -19.71 -16.58
N PHE A 70 19.50 -18.83 -15.62
CA PHE A 70 20.53 -18.01 -14.98
C PHE A 70 21.62 -18.86 -14.33
N GLN A 71 21.26 -19.82 -13.47
CA GLN A 71 22.21 -20.73 -12.83
C GLN A 71 23.04 -21.51 -13.84
N LYS A 72 22.39 -22.10 -14.85
CA LYS A 72 23.06 -22.85 -15.92
C LYS A 72 24.05 -21.96 -16.67
N SER A 73 23.63 -20.78 -17.12
CA SER A 73 24.51 -19.86 -17.86
C SER A 73 25.69 -19.35 -17.04
N TYR A 74 25.55 -19.27 -15.71
CA TYR A 74 26.64 -18.92 -14.80
C TYR A 74 27.64 -20.07 -14.70
N LEU A 75 27.17 -21.31 -14.54
CA LEU A 75 28.03 -22.49 -14.52
C LEU A 75 28.77 -22.67 -15.86
N ASP A 76 28.05 -22.52 -16.99
CA ASP A 76 28.65 -22.57 -18.34
C ASP A 76 29.78 -21.52 -18.48
N LEU A 77 29.61 -20.33 -17.90
CA LEU A 77 30.64 -19.27 -17.90
C LEU A 77 31.84 -19.62 -17.03
N VAL A 78 31.61 -20.17 -15.83
CA VAL A 78 32.68 -20.57 -14.92
C VAL A 78 33.48 -21.74 -15.50
N GLU A 79 32.81 -22.71 -16.11
CA GLU A 79 33.45 -23.84 -16.79
C GLU A 79 34.31 -23.36 -17.97
N ASP A 80 33.78 -22.46 -18.81
CA ASP A 80 34.54 -21.85 -19.91
C ASP A 80 35.81 -21.13 -19.42
N ILE A 81 35.72 -20.40 -18.30
CA ILE A 81 36.88 -19.73 -17.68
C ILE A 81 37.86 -20.75 -17.11
N THR A 82 37.38 -21.83 -16.49
CA THR A 82 38.22 -22.82 -15.79
C THR A 82 38.96 -23.74 -16.76
N ASN A 83 38.31 -24.11 -17.87
CA ASN A 83 38.90 -24.97 -18.91
C ASN A 83 39.86 -24.22 -19.84
N GLN A 84 40.13 -22.95 -19.55
CA GLN A 84 41.05 -22.13 -20.31
C GLN A 84 42.52 -22.55 -20.05
N SER A 85 43.17 -23.08 -21.08
CA SER A 85 44.58 -23.45 -21.05
C SER A 85 45.54 -22.28 -21.28
N SER A 86 45.03 -21.14 -21.75
CA SER A 86 45.83 -19.93 -22.05
C SER A 86 45.78 -18.91 -20.90
N PRO A 87 46.92 -18.32 -20.50
CA PRO A 87 46.95 -17.24 -19.51
C PRO A 87 46.32 -15.92 -20.02
N LYS A 88 45.98 -15.83 -21.31
CA LYS A 88 45.35 -14.65 -21.91
C LYS A 88 43.87 -14.92 -22.20
N VAL A 89 42.99 -14.13 -21.60
CA VAL A 89 41.53 -14.15 -21.85
C VAL A 89 41.23 -13.60 -23.24
N ASP A 90 40.89 -14.48 -24.19
CA ASP A 90 40.32 -14.06 -25.47
C ASP A 90 38.82 -13.74 -25.30
N THR A 91 38.48 -12.46 -25.32
CA THR A 91 37.10 -11.98 -25.19
C THR A 91 36.27 -12.18 -26.46
N GLN A 92 36.90 -12.37 -27.63
CA GLN A 92 36.21 -12.52 -28.90
C GLN A 92 35.69 -13.95 -29.07
N GLU A 93 36.50 -14.94 -28.69
CA GLU A 93 36.11 -16.35 -28.66
C GLU A 93 34.97 -16.62 -27.66
N ARG A 94 34.99 -15.93 -26.51
CA ARG A 94 34.03 -16.12 -25.40
C ARG A 94 32.80 -15.23 -25.48
N ARG A 95 32.68 -14.43 -26.54
CA ARG A 95 31.62 -13.43 -26.67
C ARG A 95 30.23 -14.04 -26.53
N THR A 96 30.04 -15.27 -27.02
CA THR A 96 28.76 -15.99 -26.97
C THR A 96 28.38 -16.37 -25.54
N THR A 97 29.28 -17.00 -24.78
CA THR A 97 29.07 -17.41 -23.37
C THR A 97 28.83 -16.20 -22.48
N ILE A 98 29.65 -15.16 -22.61
CA ILE A 98 29.49 -13.90 -21.87
C ILE A 98 28.14 -13.24 -22.20
N SER A 99 27.76 -13.18 -23.48
CA SER A 99 26.49 -12.58 -23.90
C SER A 99 25.29 -13.37 -23.40
N ARG A 100 25.38 -14.70 -23.37
CA ARG A 100 24.33 -15.59 -22.86
C ARG A 100 24.11 -15.37 -21.37
N TYR A 101 25.18 -15.38 -20.57
CA TYR A 101 25.11 -15.05 -19.15
C TYR A 101 24.57 -13.63 -18.91
N ALA A 102 25.03 -12.63 -19.67
CA ALA A 102 24.55 -11.27 -19.53
C ALA A 102 23.04 -11.13 -19.82
N ARG A 103 22.51 -11.95 -20.73
CA ARG A 103 21.08 -12.00 -21.07
C ARG A 103 20.27 -12.69 -19.97
N SER A 104 20.67 -13.89 -19.55
CA SER A 104 19.97 -14.64 -18.50
C SER A 104 19.95 -13.87 -17.17
N ARG A 105 21.03 -13.18 -16.81
CA ARG A 105 21.10 -12.29 -15.65
C ARG A 105 20.09 -11.15 -15.75
N ARG A 106 19.98 -10.50 -16.91
CA ARG A 106 19.00 -9.42 -17.13
C ARG A 106 17.57 -9.94 -16.97
N ASN A 107 17.26 -11.08 -17.58
CA ASN A 107 15.95 -11.72 -17.48
C ASN A 107 15.61 -12.07 -16.02
N TYR A 108 16.57 -12.63 -15.27
CA TYR A 108 16.39 -12.98 -13.86
C TYR A 108 16.12 -11.74 -12.99
N VAL A 109 16.90 -10.67 -13.15
CA VAL A 109 16.70 -9.41 -12.43
C VAL A 109 15.35 -8.78 -12.78
N GLU A 110 14.95 -8.83 -14.04
CA GLU A 110 13.65 -8.31 -14.49
C GLU A 110 12.48 -9.07 -13.85
N VAL A 111 12.55 -10.40 -13.80
CA VAL A 111 11.53 -11.24 -13.14
C VAL A 111 11.46 -10.94 -11.65
N LEU A 112 12.61 -10.82 -10.96
CA LEU A 112 12.63 -10.43 -9.55
C LEU A 112 11.97 -9.07 -9.32
N LYS A 113 12.22 -8.11 -10.22
CA LYS A 113 11.58 -6.79 -10.16
C LYS A 113 10.06 -6.91 -10.30
N LYS A 114 9.57 -7.69 -11.28
CA LYS A 114 8.13 -7.90 -11.49
C LYS A 114 7.45 -8.53 -10.28
N ILE A 115 8.07 -9.57 -9.69
CA ILE A 115 7.56 -10.23 -8.47
C ILE A 115 7.47 -9.22 -7.32
N ASN A 116 8.53 -8.45 -7.08
CA ASN A 116 8.56 -7.43 -6.03
C ASN A 116 7.53 -6.31 -6.24
N ASP A 117 7.35 -5.84 -7.47
CA ASP A 117 6.36 -4.81 -7.79
C ASP A 117 4.93 -5.36 -7.63
N HIS A 118 4.70 -6.62 -7.97
CA HIS A 118 3.44 -7.31 -7.69
C HIS A 118 3.15 -7.40 -6.19
N GLU A 119 4.13 -7.80 -5.37
CA GLU A 119 3.99 -7.87 -3.91
C GLU A 119 3.70 -6.49 -3.30
N LYS A 120 4.39 -5.44 -3.74
CA LYS A 120 4.11 -4.06 -3.31
C LYS A 120 2.67 -3.65 -3.63
N ASN A 121 2.20 -3.95 -4.83
CA ASN A 121 0.83 -3.65 -5.24
C ASN A 121 -0.20 -4.44 -4.40
N ALA A 122 0.04 -5.73 -4.16
CA ALA A 122 -0.80 -6.56 -3.29
C ALA A 122 -0.85 -6.00 -1.86
N ARG A 123 0.29 -5.56 -1.32
CA ARG A 123 0.39 -4.92 -0.01
C ARG A 123 -0.40 -3.61 0.06
N LEU A 124 -0.30 -2.76 -0.95
CA LEU A 124 -1.07 -1.50 -1.01
C LEU A 124 -2.58 -1.76 -1.05
N LYS A 125 -3.03 -2.72 -1.88
CA LYS A 125 -4.43 -3.15 -1.94
C LYS A 125 -4.91 -3.72 -0.60
N CYS A 126 -4.09 -4.54 0.05
CA CYS A 126 -4.37 -5.07 1.38
C CYS A 126 -4.52 -3.95 2.43
N PHE A 127 -3.65 -2.93 2.38
CA PHE A 127 -3.70 -1.81 3.32
C PHE A 127 -4.92 -0.91 3.06
N ALA A 128 -5.34 -0.73 1.80
CA ALA A 128 -6.58 -0.07 1.47
C ALA A 128 -7.80 -0.84 2.00
N ALA A 129 -7.83 -2.17 1.84
CA ALA A 129 -8.88 -3.03 2.40
C ALA A 129 -8.92 -2.95 3.93
N MET A 130 -7.76 -2.93 4.60
CA MET A 130 -7.68 -2.73 6.05
C MET A 130 -8.22 -1.36 6.49
N LYS A 131 -8.01 -0.29 5.71
CA LYS A 131 -8.62 1.02 6.02
C LYS A 131 -10.15 0.96 5.99
N SER A 132 -10.73 0.26 5.02
CA SER A 132 -12.18 0.02 4.96
C SER A 132 -12.66 -0.79 6.18
N LEU A 133 -11.88 -1.81 6.57
CA LEU A 133 -12.13 -2.61 7.77
C LEU A 133 -12.13 -1.75 9.05
N VAL A 134 -11.15 -0.85 9.20
CA VAL A 134 -11.07 0.09 10.33
C VAL A 134 -12.33 0.95 10.37
N ARG A 135 -12.75 1.52 9.24
CA ARG A 135 -13.95 2.37 9.17
C ARG A 135 -15.21 1.62 9.59
N GLY A 136 -15.42 0.40 9.07
CA GLY A 136 -16.58 -0.41 9.45
C GLY A 136 -16.57 -0.77 10.95
N ILE A 137 -15.41 -1.07 11.52
CA ILE A 137 -15.31 -1.34 12.96
C ILE A 137 -15.60 -0.09 13.80
N LEU A 138 -15.08 1.08 13.40
CA LEU A 138 -15.39 2.33 14.11
C LEU A 138 -16.89 2.65 14.06
N PHE A 139 -17.53 2.40 12.92
CA PHE A 139 -18.98 2.55 12.79
C PHE A 139 -19.74 1.56 13.68
N TYR A 140 -19.31 0.31 13.73
CA TYR A 140 -19.89 -0.70 14.62
C TYR A 140 -19.74 -0.35 16.11
N ASP A 141 -18.56 0.14 16.50
CA ASP A 141 -18.30 0.59 17.87
C ASP A 141 -19.23 1.75 18.25
N GLN A 142 -19.46 2.69 17.33
CA GLN A 142 -20.37 3.81 17.54
C GLN A 142 -21.82 3.34 17.66
N LYS A 143 -22.25 2.39 16.81
CA LYS A 143 -23.60 1.80 16.86
C LYS A 143 -23.85 1.08 18.20
N THR A 144 -22.85 0.36 18.71
CA THR A 144 -22.98 -0.48 19.91
C THR A 144 -22.50 0.18 21.20
N GLN A 145 -21.91 1.37 21.12
CA GLN A 145 -21.25 2.08 22.22
C GLN A 145 -20.19 1.23 22.94
N LYS A 146 -19.61 0.23 22.25
CA LYS A 146 -18.62 -0.71 22.79
C LYS A 146 -17.45 -0.88 21.84
N LYS A 147 -16.22 -0.79 22.35
CA LYS A 147 -15.02 -1.01 21.55
C LYS A 147 -14.86 -2.49 21.19
N THR A 148 -14.80 -2.77 19.89
CA THR A 148 -14.52 -4.08 19.33
C THR A 148 -13.06 -4.45 19.57
N ALA A 149 -12.84 -5.57 20.27
CA ALA A 149 -11.52 -6.09 20.62
C ALA A 149 -11.01 -7.19 19.67
N ARG A 150 -11.92 -7.94 19.04
CA ARG A 150 -11.62 -9.03 18.10
C ARG A 150 -12.39 -8.81 16.81
N TYR A 151 -11.75 -9.07 15.68
CA TYR A 151 -12.40 -9.02 14.38
C TYR A 151 -13.24 -10.29 14.19
N ASP A 152 -14.51 -10.10 13.88
CA ASP A 152 -15.47 -11.16 13.57
C ASP A 152 -16.25 -10.74 12.31
N PRO A 153 -15.85 -11.22 11.11
CA PRO A 153 -16.47 -10.80 9.86
C PRO A 153 -17.94 -11.23 9.78
N GLU A 154 -18.29 -12.40 10.30
CA GLU A 154 -19.66 -12.92 10.24
C GLU A 154 -20.62 -12.06 11.05
N ARG A 155 -20.20 -11.66 12.26
CA ARG A 155 -20.99 -10.75 13.09
C ARG A 155 -21.17 -9.39 12.41
N LEU A 156 -20.13 -8.85 11.81
CA LEU A 156 -20.20 -7.55 11.14
C LEU A 156 -21.11 -7.58 9.89
N VAL A 157 -21.17 -8.71 9.18
CA VAL A 157 -22.13 -8.92 8.10
C VAL A 157 -23.56 -9.03 8.64
N LYS A 158 -23.79 -9.84 9.67
CA LYS A 158 -25.11 -9.98 10.32
C LYS A 158 -25.66 -8.65 10.85
N GLU A 159 -24.78 -7.78 11.32
CA GLU A 159 -25.10 -6.44 11.85
C GLU A 159 -25.30 -5.37 10.77
N GLY A 160 -25.14 -5.74 9.50
CA GLY A 160 -25.28 -4.85 8.34
C GLY A 160 -24.13 -3.85 8.18
N ILE A 161 -22.99 -4.09 8.83
CA ILE A 161 -21.81 -3.21 8.76
C ILE A 161 -21.08 -3.39 7.43
N PHE A 162 -21.01 -4.62 6.94
CA PHE A 162 -20.47 -4.95 5.64
C PHE A 162 -21.47 -5.77 4.85
N THR A 163 -21.72 -5.41 3.59
CA THR A 163 -22.38 -6.30 2.63
C THR A 163 -21.46 -7.45 2.24
N ILE A 164 -20.19 -7.12 1.97
CA ILE A 164 -19.12 -8.08 1.70
C ILE A 164 -17.93 -7.65 2.57
N PRO A 165 -17.43 -8.52 3.46
CA PRO A 165 -16.28 -8.17 4.29
C PRO A 165 -15.03 -8.00 3.42
N PRO A 166 -14.18 -7.01 3.70
CA PRO A 166 -12.93 -6.83 2.96
C PRO A 166 -12.05 -8.07 3.13
N SER A 167 -11.46 -8.53 2.03
CA SER A 167 -10.55 -9.67 2.00
C SER A 167 -9.13 -9.23 1.66
N CYS A 168 -8.15 -10.09 1.93
CA CYS A 168 -6.77 -9.87 1.50
C CYS A 168 -6.59 -10.36 0.06
N PRO A 169 -5.95 -9.57 -0.83
CA PRO A 169 -5.73 -9.98 -2.22
C PRO A 169 -4.86 -11.23 -2.35
N SER A 170 -4.08 -11.57 -1.32
CA SER A 170 -3.25 -12.78 -1.28
C SER A 170 -3.85 -13.90 -0.42
N GLY A 171 -5.15 -13.83 -0.10
CA GLY A 171 -5.83 -14.86 0.69
C GLY A 171 -5.53 -14.85 2.20
N GLY A 172 -4.89 -13.80 2.70
CA GLY A 172 -4.61 -13.62 4.12
C GLY A 172 -5.85 -13.29 4.96
N THR A 173 -5.74 -13.50 6.27
CA THR A 173 -6.77 -13.21 7.27
C THR A 173 -6.47 -11.92 8.03
N TYR A 174 -7.52 -11.16 8.35
CA TYR A 174 -7.42 -9.95 9.16
C TYR A 174 -7.68 -10.22 10.64
N SER A 175 -7.04 -9.43 11.50
CA SER A 175 -7.18 -9.49 12.96
C SER A 175 -6.97 -8.12 13.60
N ILE A 176 -7.43 -7.97 14.85
CA ILE A 176 -7.17 -6.79 15.69
C ILE A 176 -6.24 -7.23 16.82
N ILE A 177 -5.10 -6.57 16.94
CA ILE A 177 -4.15 -6.76 18.03
C ILE A 177 -4.25 -5.55 18.95
N ILE A 178 -4.42 -5.77 20.25
CA ILE A 178 -4.44 -4.69 21.24
C ILE A 178 -3.06 -4.63 21.89
N ARG A 179 -2.40 -3.47 21.81
CA ARG A 179 -1.17 -3.17 22.55
C ARG A 179 -1.26 -1.76 23.10
N ASP A 180 -0.90 -1.58 24.37
CA ASP A 180 -0.89 -0.28 25.06
C ASP A 180 -2.22 0.49 24.95
N GLY A 181 -3.34 -0.23 25.00
CA GLY A 181 -4.69 0.34 24.84
C GLY A 181 -5.06 0.80 23.43
N ARG A 182 -4.16 0.62 22.44
CA ARG A 182 -4.38 0.95 21.02
C ARG A 182 -4.71 -0.31 20.22
N ARG A 183 -5.53 -0.14 19.18
CA ARG A 183 -5.90 -1.21 18.24
C ARG A 183 -5.01 -1.14 17.01
N PHE A 184 -4.36 -2.26 16.73
CA PHE A 184 -3.56 -2.47 15.54
C PHE A 184 -4.27 -3.45 14.63
N PHE A 185 -4.55 -3.03 13.41
CA PHE A 185 -5.17 -3.87 12.39
C PHE A 185 -4.08 -4.61 11.63
N HIS A 186 -4.20 -5.94 11.60
CA HIS A 186 -3.13 -6.81 11.17
C HIS A 186 -3.62 -7.83 10.15
N CYS A 187 -2.86 -7.99 9.07
CA CYS A 187 -2.96 -9.09 8.11
C CYS A 187 -1.82 -10.09 8.38
N ASN A 188 -2.13 -11.37 8.45
CA ASN A 188 -1.12 -12.43 8.65
C ASN A 188 -0.07 -12.53 7.53
N ILE A 189 -0.38 -12.02 6.32
CA ILE A 189 0.56 -11.99 5.18
C ILE A 189 1.30 -10.65 5.10
N HIS A 190 0.57 -9.54 5.06
CA HIS A 190 1.15 -8.20 4.77
C HIS A 190 1.52 -7.39 6.01
N GLY A 191 1.25 -7.95 7.19
CA GLY A 191 1.56 -7.34 8.48
C GLY A 191 0.56 -6.28 8.94
N THR A 192 1.04 -5.41 9.82
CA THR A 192 0.21 -4.40 10.50
C THR A 192 0.13 -3.10 9.71
N LEU A 193 -1.07 -2.54 9.59
CA LEU A 193 -1.27 -1.20 9.08
C LEU A 193 -0.70 -0.18 10.10
N LYS A 194 0.40 0.48 9.74
CA LYS A 194 0.94 1.61 10.52
C LYS A 194 0.12 2.86 10.21
N GLN A 195 -0.34 3.54 11.25
CA GLN A 195 -1.01 4.84 11.17
C GLN A 195 0.01 5.96 11.25
#